data_AF-A0A359FY78-F1
#
_entry.id   AF-A0A359FY78-F1
#
_cell.length_a   1.000
_cell.length_b   1.000
_cell.length_c   1.000
_cell.angle_alpha   90.00
_cell.angle_beta   90.00
_cell.angle_gamma   90.00
#
_symmetry.space_group_name_H-M   'P 1'
#
loop_
_entity.id
_entity.type
_entity.pdbx_description
1 polymer ?
#
loop_
_entity_poly.entity_id
_entity_poly.type
_entity_poly.pdbx_seq_one_letter_code
_entity_poly.pdbx_strand_id
1 'polypeptide(L)'
;MKKISLLFTSVMFLYGTASVAQKSVTEFLDMGKGAAEVMSRSYLQPYGEMLGKSLNGGWYNSASIHKLGGFDIAIGVNMTIAPASSESFDVSSLLPQLPGSWSLKDENISSSPTIAGKQAIRPVLVNNDTDAEIEMPDGTGFNMLPMPLVQLSVGLPAHMEVSARFVPNTSLGDAGKVNLYGFGLTHSFKEYLPLLKRFPIWHASIMAGYTRLGADLGVDSYSGGSGQSLEITADGFTSRLLVGIKVPVLDVYTGIGYGSSSSDFALKGDYGSLGKDPIA
;
A
#
# COMPACT_ATOMS: atom_id res chain seq x y z
N MET A 1 16.95 11.38 -23.09
CA MET A 1 16.81 11.60 -21.62
C MET A 1 15.51 12.31 -21.23
N LYS A 2 15.00 13.30 -21.97
CA LYS A 2 13.68 13.93 -21.68
C LYS A 2 12.42 13.07 -21.94
N LYS A 3 12.53 11.97 -22.70
CA LYS A 3 11.36 11.15 -23.10
C LYS A 3 10.98 10.04 -22.10
N ILE A 4 11.86 9.66 -21.18
CA ILE A 4 11.55 8.71 -20.08
C ILE A 4 10.78 9.41 -18.94
N SER A 5 10.93 10.74 -18.83
CA SER A 5 10.15 11.55 -17.89
C SER A 5 8.64 11.55 -18.18
N LEU A 6 8.23 11.25 -19.42
CA LEU A 6 6.81 11.26 -19.77
C LEU A 6 6.05 10.03 -19.25
N LEU A 7 6.72 8.88 -19.12
CA LEU A 7 6.11 7.68 -18.53
C LEU A 7 5.94 7.83 -17.00
N PHE A 8 6.81 8.61 -16.36
CA PHE A 8 6.67 9.04 -14.97
C PHE A 8 5.65 10.17 -14.76
N THR A 9 5.15 10.80 -15.83
CA THR A 9 4.13 11.86 -15.70
C THR A 9 2.77 11.30 -15.29
N SER A 10 2.53 9.98 -15.44
CA SER A 10 1.34 9.33 -14.87
C SER A 10 1.36 9.25 -13.33
N VAL A 11 2.49 9.61 -12.69
CA VAL A 11 2.61 9.80 -11.25
C VAL A 11 2.06 11.16 -10.78
N MET A 12 1.54 12.00 -11.70
CA MET A 12 0.83 13.24 -11.34
C MET A 12 -0.46 13.00 -10.52
N PHE A 13 -0.98 11.77 -10.43
CA PHE A 13 -2.16 11.44 -9.62
C PHE A 13 -1.87 11.24 -8.12
N LEU A 14 -0.61 10.97 -7.74
CA LEU A 14 -0.24 10.81 -6.32
C LEU A 14 0.01 12.16 -5.61
N TYR A 15 0.06 13.27 -6.35
CA TYR A 15 0.31 14.61 -5.81
C TYR A 15 -0.83 15.02 -4.84
N GLY A 16 -2.09 14.95 -5.26
CA GLY A 16 -3.21 15.37 -4.41
C GLY A 16 -3.46 14.50 -3.17
N THR A 17 -3.10 13.22 -3.20
CA THR A 17 -3.46 12.27 -2.12
C THR A 17 -2.53 12.33 -0.92
N ALA A 18 -1.25 12.60 -1.14
CA ALA A 18 -0.25 12.59 -0.08
C ALA A 18 -0.35 13.83 0.82
N SER A 19 -0.58 15.01 0.25
CA SER A 19 -0.79 16.26 1.01
C SER A 19 -2.04 16.19 1.91
N VAL A 20 -3.13 15.60 1.44
CA VAL A 20 -4.35 15.40 2.24
C VAL A 20 -4.10 14.43 3.40
N ALA A 21 -3.43 13.30 3.15
CA ALA A 21 -3.13 12.32 4.19
C ALA A 21 -2.27 12.91 5.32
N GLN A 22 -1.23 13.68 4.98
CA GLN A 22 -0.38 14.35 5.96
C GLN A 22 -1.18 15.29 6.85
N LYS A 23 -1.96 16.18 6.23
CA LYS A 23 -2.75 17.20 6.93
C LYS A 23 -3.76 16.58 7.89
N SER A 24 -4.50 15.57 7.43
CA SER A 24 -5.50 14.87 8.26
C SER A 24 -4.87 14.14 9.45
N VAL A 25 -3.71 13.49 9.27
CA VAL A 25 -3.03 12.80 10.38
C VAL A 25 -2.52 13.81 11.42
N THR A 26 -2.05 14.98 10.99
CA THR A 26 -1.66 16.04 11.92
C THR A 26 -2.84 16.69 12.63
N GLU A 27 -4.01 16.80 12.01
CA GLU A 27 -5.23 17.30 12.65
C GLU A 27 -5.65 16.42 13.83
N PHE A 28 -5.46 15.09 13.73
CA PHE A 28 -5.74 14.20 14.86
C PHE A 28 -4.79 14.38 16.05
N LEU A 29 -3.60 14.98 15.85
CA LEU A 29 -2.68 15.27 16.96
C LEU A 29 -3.27 16.27 17.97
N ASP A 30 -4.20 17.11 17.54
CA ASP A 30 -4.92 18.05 18.42
C ASP A 30 -5.81 17.31 19.44
N MET A 31 -6.15 16.04 19.17
CA MET A 31 -6.83 15.16 20.13
C MET A 31 -5.87 14.54 21.17
N GLY A 32 -4.56 14.75 21.03
CA GLY A 32 -3.51 14.09 21.79
C GLY A 32 -3.09 12.75 21.19
N LYS A 33 -1.86 12.30 21.50
CA LYS A 33 -1.20 11.16 20.84
C LYS A 33 -2.02 9.88 20.76
N GLY A 34 -2.61 9.46 21.88
CA GLY A 34 -3.33 8.18 21.93
C GLY A 34 -4.62 8.21 21.10
N ALA A 35 -5.35 9.33 21.12
CA ALA A 35 -6.51 9.52 20.26
C ALA A 35 -6.08 9.61 18.79
N ALA A 36 -4.98 10.32 18.52
CA ALA A 36 -4.41 10.44 17.18
C ALA A 36 -4.04 9.09 16.58
N GLU A 37 -3.46 8.18 17.36
CA GLU A 37 -3.12 6.84 16.90
C GLU A 37 -4.36 6.02 16.51
N VAL A 38 -5.39 6.02 17.36
CA VAL A 38 -6.65 5.29 17.10
C VAL A 38 -7.34 5.83 15.86
N MET A 39 -7.48 7.16 15.75
CA MET A 39 -8.19 7.80 14.64
C MET A 39 -7.42 7.70 13.33
N SER A 40 -6.10 7.91 13.35
CA SER A 40 -5.25 7.77 12.17
C SER A 40 -5.26 6.33 11.63
N ARG A 41 -5.31 5.33 12.52
CA ARG A 41 -5.39 3.92 12.12
C ARG A 41 -6.65 3.64 11.30
N SER A 42 -7.83 4.02 11.79
CA SER A 42 -9.09 3.82 11.05
C SER A 42 -9.16 4.66 9.78
N TYR A 43 -8.65 5.89 9.82
CA TYR A 43 -8.64 6.79 8.67
C TYR A 43 -7.73 6.29 7.54
N LEU A 44 -6.52 5.80 7.85
CA LEU A 44 -5.52 5.35 6.86
C LEU A 44 -5.64 3.87 6.47
N GLN A 45 -6.42 3.08 7.20
CA GLN A 45 -6.58 1.64 6.97
C GLN A 45 -6.73 1.23 5.49
N PRO A 46 -7.63 1.83 4.67
CA PRO A 46 -7.77 1.40 3.28
C PRO A 46 -6.49 1.59 2.47
N TYR A 47 -5.71 2.64 2.72
CA TYR A 47 -4.44 2.84 2.01
C TYR A 47 -3.39 1.82 2.43
N GLY A 48 -3.32 1.47 3.71
CA GLY A 48 -2.47 0.36 4.17
C GLY A 48 -2.83 -0.97 3.51
N GLU A 49 -4.12 -1.31 3.49
CA GLU A 49 -4.60 -2.54 2.82
C GLU A 49 -4.33 -2.54 1.31
N MET A 50 -4.52 -1.39 0.65
CA MET A 50 -4.25 -1.25 -0.79
C MET A 50 -2.77 -1.38 -1.10
N LEU A 51 -1.88 -0.76 -0.31
CA LEU A 51 -0.43 -0.90 -0.44
C LEU A 51 -0.04 -2.38 -0.30
N GLY A 52 -0.47 -3.03 0.77
CA GLY A 52 -0.20 -4.45 1.01
C GLY A 52 -0.65 -5.36 -0.14
N LYS A 53 -1.88 -5.17 -0.64
CA LYS A 53 -2.40 -5.93 -1.79
C LYS A 53 -1.61 -5.66 -3.07
N SER A 54 -1.30 -4.39 -3.36
CA SER A 54 -0.49 -4.02 -4.52
C SER A 54 0.91 -4.65 -4.47
N LEU A 55 1.51 -4.78 -3.28
CA LEU A 55 2.81 -5.44 -3.08
C LEU A 55 2.72 -6.97 -3.23
N ASN A 56 1.56 -7.59 -3.10
CA ASN A 56 1.43 -9.02 -3.37
C ASN A 56 1.09 -9.34 -4.84
N GLY A 57 0.71 -8.34 -5.62
CA GLY A 57 0.37 -8.46 -7.04
C GLY A 57 1.58 -8.42 -7.99
N GLY A 58 1.33 -8.84 -9.25
CA GLY A 58 2.22 -8.59 -10.39
C GLY A 58 3.50 -9.42 -10.46
N TRP A 59 3.65 -10.43 -9.61
CA TRP A 59 4.87 -11.25 -9.50
C TRP A 59 5.07 -12.29 -10.61
N TYR A 60 4.00 -12.67 -11.31
CA TYR A 60 4.00 -13.69 -12.34
C TYR A 60 3.10 -13.27 -13.51
N ASN A 61 3.53 -13.60 -14.71
CA ASN A 61 2.80 -13.40 -15.97
C ASN A 61 2.74 -14.69 -16.82
N SER A 62 3.13 -15.83 -16.25
CA SER A 62 3.13 -17.16 -16.85
C SER A 62 3.18 -18.21 -15.74
N ALA A 63 2.67 -19.42 -16.02
CA ALA A 63 2.93 -20.59 -15.18
C ALA A 63 4.27 -21.29 -15.53
N SER A 64 4.88 -20.92 -16.66
CA SER A 64 6.17 -21.43 -17.11
C SER A 64 7.32 -20.58 -16.57
N ILE A 65 8.50 -21.21 -16.41
CA ILE A 65 9.75 -20.50 -16.09
C ILE A 65 10.63 -20.34 -17.33
N HIS A 66 11.58 -19.41 -17.27
CA HIS A 66 12.62 -19.28 -18.28
C HIS A 66 13.57 -20.48 -18.28
N LYS A 67 14.11 -20.81 -19.46
CA LYS A 67 15.21 -21.77 -19.58
C LYS A 67 16.47 -21.19 -18.91
N LEU A 68 17.44 -22.05 -18.64
CA LEU A 68 18.74 -21.64 -18.07
C LEU A 68 19.34 -20.45 -18.83
N GLY A 69 19.56 -19.34 -18.11
CA GLY A 69 20.12 -18.09 -18.66
C GLY A 69 19.14 -17.24 -19.49
N GLY A 70 17.93 -17.74 -19.75
CA GLY A 70 16.85 -16.92 -20.30
C GLY A 70 16.37 -15.91 -19.27
N PHE A 71 16.05 -14.71 -19.71
CA PHE A 71 15.61 -13.63 -18.84
C PHE A 71 14.51 -12.80 -19.50
N ASP A 72 13.73 -12.11 -18.69
CA ASP A 72 12.76 -11.12 -19.11
C ASP A 72 12.79 -9.88 -18.23
N ILE A 73 12.36 -8.75 -18.79
CA ILE A 73 12.08 -7.53 -18.04
C ILE A 73 10.59 -7.24 -18.21
N ALA A 74 9.83 -7.36 -17.13
CA ALA A 74 8.44 -7.03 -17.07
C ALA A 74 8.27 -5.60 -16.55
N ILE A 75 7.48 -4.80 -17.28
CA ILE A 75 7.04 -3.48 -16.86
C ILE A 75 5.52 -3.53 -16.77
N GLY A 76 4.97 -3.19 -15.62
CA GLY A 76 3.53 -3.27 -15.38
C GLY A 76 3.06 -2.26 -14.36
N VAL A 77 1.74 -2.18 -14.18
CA VAL A 77 1.10 -1.41 -13.14
C VAL A 77 0.11 -2.31 -12.42
N ASN A 78 0.31 -2.50 -11.12
CA ASN A 78 -0.68 -3.15 -10.27
C ASN A 78 -1.71 -2.10 -9.85
N MET A 79 -2.98 -2.33 -10.18
CA MET A 79 -4.08 -1.50 -9.74
C MET A 79 -4.81 -2.20 -8.61
N THR A 80 -4.86 -1.56 -7.44
CA THR A 80 -5.70 -2.02 -6.32
C THR A 80 -6.80 -1.00 -6.06
N ILE A 81 -8.01 -1.48 -5.78
CA ILE A 81 -9.18 -0.66 -5.51
C ILE A 81 -9.68 -0.98 -4.10
N ALA A 82 -9.90 0.05 -3.28
CA ALA A 82 -10.57 -0.11 -1.99
C ALA A 82 -12.05 -0.43 -2.23
N PRO A 83 -12.63 -1.39 -1.50
CA PRO A 83 -14.07 -1.63 -1.58
C PRO A 83 -14.84 -0.45 -0.97
N ALA A 84 -16.06 -0.20 -1.44
CA ALA A 84 -16.92 0.88 -0.95
C ALA A 84 -17.15 0.83 0.58
N SER A 85 -17.15 -0.37 1.17
CA SER A 85 -17.27 -0.55 2.62
C SER A 85 -16.09 0.00 3.43
N SER A 86 -14.94 0.25 2.79
CA SER A 86 -13.74 0.80 3.42
C SER A 86 -13.54 2.29 3.13
N GLU A 87 -14.50 2.95 2.47
CA GLU A 87 -14.47 4.40 2.20
C GLU A 87 -14.97 5.24 3.38
N SER A 88 -15.55 4.62 4.40
CA SER A 88 -16.00 5.27 5.62
C SER A 88 -15.84 4.35 6.83
N PHE A 89 -15.75 4.93 8.02
CA PHE A 89 -15.77 4.22 9.29
C PHE A 89 -16.72 4.90 10.27
N ASP A 90 -17.19 4.15 11.26
CA ASP A 90 -18.08 4.65 12.29
C ASP A 90 -17.28 5.11 13.52
N VAL A 91 -17.24 6.43 13.74
CA VAL A 91 -16.50 7.04 14.84
C VAL A 91 -17.07 6.65 16.20
N SER A 92 -18.38 6.39 16.29
CA SER A 92 -19.04 6.02 17.56
C SER A 92 -18.45 4.73 18.15
N SER A 93 -18.01 3.81 17.28
CA SER A 93 -17.36 2.55 17.67
C SER A 93 -15.94 2.73 18.24
N LEU A 94 -15.33 3.89 17.99
CA LEU A 94 -13.98 4.21 18.43
C LEU A 94 -13.95 5.03 19.72
N LEU A 95 -15.03 5.75 20.06
CA LEU A 95 -15.10 6.59 21.26
C LEU A 95 -14.64 5.87 22.55
N PRO A 96 -15.01 4.61 22.82
CA PRO A 96 -14.56 3.92 24.05
C PRO A 96 -13.05 3.65 24.10
N GLN A 97 -12.36 3.73 22.95
CA GLN A 97 -10.92 3.50 22.81
C GLN A 97 -10.12 4.80 22.90
N LEU A 98 -10.78 5.96 22.80
CA LEU A 98 -10.12 7.26 22.84
C LEU A 98 -9.73 7.64 24.27
N PRO A 99 -8.50 8.10 24.51
CA PRO A 99 -8.17 8.75 25.77
C PRO A 99 -8.88 10.12 25.87
N GLY A 100 -9.47 10.40 27.03
CA GLY A 100 -10.23 11.62 27.30
C GLY A 100 -11.74 11.46 27.12
N SER A 101 -12.49 12.50 27.51
CA SER A 101 -13.95 12.48 27.48
C SER A 101 -14.50 12.96 26.13
N TRP A 102 -14.30 12.18 25.06
CA TRP A 102 -14.79 12.51 23.71
C TRP A 102 -16.22 12.01 23.47
N SER A 103 -17.05 12.85 22.85
CA SER A 103 -18.42 12.50 22.43
C SER A 103 -18.77 13.09 21.06
N LEU A 104 -19.82 12.58 20.42
CA LEU A 104 -20.34 13.14 19.18
C LEU A 104 -21.19 14.39 19.48
N LYS A 105 -20.98 15.46 18.72
CA LYS A 105 -21.82 16.67 18.80
C LYS A 105 -23.26 16.41 18.34
N ASP A 106 -23.42 15.57 17.32
CA ASP A 106 -24.71 15.05 16.85
C ASP A 106 -24.63 13.53 16.72
N GLU A 107 -25.38 12.81 17.55
CA GLU A 107 -25.40 11.34 17.57
C GLU A 107 -25.92 10.73 16.26
N ASN A 108 -26.62 11.50 15.41
CA ASN A 108 -27.09 11.03 14.10
C ASN A 108 -25.99 11.08 13.03
N ILE A 109 -24.85 11.71 13.31
CA ILE A 109 -23.73 11.91 12.37
C ILE A 109 -22.49 11.22 12.94
N SER A 110 -22.41 9.90 12.81
CA SER A 110 -21.27 9.11 13.33
C SER A 110 -20.33 8.56 12.25
N SER A 111 -20.77 8.52 10.99
CA SER A 111 -19.95 8.02 9.87
C SER A 111 -18.98 9.10 9.39
N SER A 112 -17.69 8.79 9.40
CA SER A 112 -16.61 9.62 8.87
C SER A 112 -16.01 8.98 7.61
N PRO A 113 -15.56 9.75 6.61
CA PRO A 113 -14.82 9.19 5.50
C PRO A 113 -13.45 8.67 5.97
N THR A 114 -12.96 7.61 5.35
CA THR A 114 -11.53 7.25 5.39
C THR A 114 -10.76 8.09 4.39
N ILE A 115 -9.42 7.95 4.35
CA ILE A 115 -8.58 8.63 3.34
C ILE A 115 -8.99 8.31 1.89
N ALA A 116 -9.62 7.15 1.65
CA ALA A 116 -10.08 6.72 0.34
C ALA A 116 -11.48 7.26 -0.04
N GLY A 117 -12.28 7.68 0.95
CA GLY A 117 -13.64 8.21 0.75
C GLY A 117 -13.70 9.72 0.70
N LYS A 118 -14.92 10.25 0.52
CA LYS A 118 -15.23 11.68 0.61
C LYS A 118 -16.64 11.90 1.13
N GLN A 119 -16.80 12.80 2.09
CA GLN A 119 -18.10 13.14 2.67
C GLN A 119 -18.19 14.63 3.01
N ALA A 120 -19.28 15.27 2.58
CA ALA A 120 -19.50 16.69 2.83
C ALA A 120 -19.96 16.97 4.27
N ILE A 121 -20.82 16.10 4.82
CA ILE A 121 -21.26 16.13 6.21
C ILE A 121 -20.40 15.13 6.96
N ARG A 122 -19.69 15.60 7.99
CA ARG A 122 -18.75 14.78 8.78
C ARG A 122 -19.03 14.95 10.27
N PRO A 123 -18.69 13.93 11.08
CA PRO A 123 -18.86 14.01 12.53
C PRO A 123 -18.00 15.12 13.13
N VAL A 124 -18.53 15.79 14.14
CA VAL A 124 -17.76 16.68 15.02
C VAL A 124 -17.68 16.02 16.38
N LEU A 125 -16.46 15.86 16.88
CA LEU A 125 -16.19 15.37 18.22
C LEU A 125 -16.01 16.54 19.18
N VAL A 126 -16.59 16.41 20.37
CA VAL A 126 -16.48 17.38 21.46
C VAL A 126 -15.76 16.71 22.62
N ASN A 127 -14.74 17.38 23.15
CA ASN A 127 -14.12 16.99 24.40
C ASN A 127 -14.90 17.63 25.56
N ASN A 128 -15.55 16.81 26.38
CA ASN A 128 -16.42 17.29 27.46
C ASN A 128 -15.66 17.97 28.61
N ASP A 129 -14.34 17.81 28.69
CA ASP A 129 -13.52 18.41 29.75
C ASP A 129 -12.96 19.79 29.36
N THR A 130 -12.75 20.02 28.06
CA THR A 130 -12.10 21.23 27.53
C THR A 130 -12.99 22.05 26.60
N ASP A 131 -14.19 21.56 26.28
CA ASP A 131 -15.08 22.09 25.25
C ASP A 131 -14.42 22.22 23.86
N ALA A 132 -13.32 21.48 23.62
CA ALA A 132 -12.64 21.46 22.34
C ALA A 132 -13.47 20.70 21.31
N GLU A 133 -13.65 21.28 20.12
CA GLU A 133 -14.36 20.65 19.01
C GLU A 133 -13.39 20.32 17.88
N ILE A 134 -13.49 19.09 17.34
CA ILE A 134 -12.70 18.62 16.21
C ILE A 134 -13.64 17.98 15.20
N GLU A 135 -13.70 18.57 14.01
CA GLU A 135 -14.39 17.97 12.87
C GLU A 135 -13.51 16.90 12.24
N MET A 136 -14.10 15.75 11.90
CA MET A 136 -13.35 14.70 11.22
C MET A 136 -12.85 15.17 9.85
N PRO A 137 -11.61 14.80 9.47
CA PRO A 137 -11.07 15.19 8.18
C PRO A 137 -11.85 14.56 7.03
N ASP A 138 -11.93 15.27 5.92
CA ASP A 138 -12.37 14.68 4.66
C ASP A 138 -11.26 13.82 4.06
N GLY A 139 -11.65 12.79 3.30
CA GLY A 139 -10.69 11.98 2.57
C GLY A 139 -10.37 12.54 1.20
N THR A 140 -9.53 11.81 0.47
CA THR A 140 -9.13 12.22 -0.88
C THR A 140 -10.18 11.87 -1.93
N GLY A 141 -11.06 10.90 -1.63
CA GLY A 141 -12.00 10.28 -2.57
C GLY A 141 -11.32 9.39 -3.63
N PHE A 142 -10.01 9.15 -3.51
CA PHE A 142 -9.29 8.25 -4.38
C PHE A 142 -9.25 6.85 -3.76
N ASN A 143 -10.16 6.00 -4.22
CA ASN A 143 -10.22 4.59 -3.82
C ASN A 143 -9.37 3.68 -4.72
N MET A 144 -8.46 4.22 -5.54
CA MET A 144 -7.60 3.46 -6.45
C MET A 144 -6.13 3.79 -6.25
N LEU A 145 -5.28 2.76 -6.17
CA LEU A 145 -3.84 2.89 -6.00
C LEU A 145 -3.11 2.20 -7.16
N PRO A 146 -2.61 2.98 -8.15
CA PRO A 146 -1.70 2.47 -9.16
C PRO A 146 -0.29 2.30 -8.58
N MET A 147 0.26 1.10 -8.71
CA MET A 147 1.65 0.84 -8.35
C MET A 147 2.44 0.35 -9.57
N PRO A 148 3.25 1.23 -10.20
CA PRO A 148 4.13 0.81 -11.27
C PRO A 148 5.22 -0.10 -10.71
N LEU A 149 5.57 -1.14 -11.46
CA LEU A 149 6.62 -2.08 -11.11
C LEU A 149 7.46 -2.43 -12.33
N VAL A 150 8.76 -2.59 -12.07
CA VAL A 150 9.72 -3.16 -13.02
C VAL A 150 10.30 -4.40 -12.35
N GLN A 151 10.19 -5.54 -13.01
CA GLN A 151 10.68 -6.83 -12.54
C GLN A 151 11.61 -7.44 -13.57
N LEU A 152 12.74 -7.97 -13.12
CA LEU A 152 13.65 -8.78 -13.90
C LEU A 152 13.53 -10.21 -13.40
N SER A 153 13.40 -11.18 -14.30
CA SER A 153 13.41 -12.61 -13.96
C SER A 153 14.49 -13.33 -14.76
N VAL A 154 15.15 -14.33 -14.16
CA VAL A 154 16.22 -15.11 -14.79
C VAL A 154 16.08 -16.58 -14.44
N GLY A 155 16.07 -17.43 -15.47
CA GLY A 155 16.04 -18.90 -15.34
C GLY A 155 17.37 -19.46 -14.85
N LEU A 156 17.29 -20.33 -13.83
CA LEU A 156 18.41 -20.99 -13.17
C LEU A 156 18.39 -22.52 -13.43
N PRO A 157 19.45 -23.26 -13.06
CA PRO A 157 19.43 -24.72 -13.07
C PRO A 157 18.32 -25.30 -12.17
N ALA A 158 18.07 -26.60 -12.30
CA ALA A 158 17.11 -27.34 -11.45
C ALA A 158 15.66 -26.81 -11.50
N HIS A 159 15.23 -26.32 -12.66
CA HIS A 159 13.85 -25.84 -12.86
C HIS A 159 13.48 -24.69 -11.92
N MET A 160 14.42 -23.78 -11.67
CA MET A 160 14.22 -22.62 -10.82
C MET A 160 14.32 -21.33 -11.64
N GLU A 161 13.69 -20.29 -11.14
CA GLU A 161 13.78 -18.93 -11.66
C GLU A 161 13.80 -17.98 -10.47
N VAL A 162 14.70 -17.00 -10.52
CA VAL A 162 14.73 -15.91 -9.55
C VAL A 162 14.23 -14.65 -10.21
N SER A 163 13.50 -13.85 -9.45
CA SER A 163 13.04 -12.54 -9.88
C SER A 163 13.42 -11.48 -8.86
N ALA A 164 13.66 -10.27 -9.35
CA ALA A 164 13.90 -9.10 -8.53
C ALA A 164 13.12 -7.94 -9.10
N ARG A 165 12.51 -7.14 -8.23
CA ARG A 165 11.84 -5.90 -8.61
C ARG A 165 12.35 -4.75 -7.79
N PHE A 166 12.53 -3.60 -8.41
CA PHE A 166 13.06 -2.43 -7.73
C PHE A 166 12.45 -1.15 -8.30
N VAL A 167 12.20 -0.20 -7.42
CA VAL A 167 11.96 1.20 -7.77
C VAL A 167 13.07 1.98 -7.07
N PRO A 168 13.96 2.67 -7.82
CA PRO A 168 15.02 3.45 -7.22
C PRO A 168 14.43 4.58 -6.38
N ASN A 169 15.19 5.06 -5.39
CA ASN A 169 14.76 6.20 -4.58
C ASN A 169 14.47 7.40 -5.49
N THR A 170 13.18 7.67 -5.67
CA THR A 170 12.69 8.68 -6.62
C THR A 170 11.79 9.62 -5.85
N SER A 171 12.04 10.92 -5.98
CA SER A 171 11.11 11.94 -5.47
C SER A 171 9.89 12.01 -6.39
N LEU A 172 8.74 11.58 -5.87
CA LEU A 172 7.46 11.51 -6.59
C LEU A 172 6.52 12.62 -6.11
N GLY A 173 6.93 13.87 -6.28
CA GLY A 173 6.09 15.02 -5.91
C GLY A 173 5.71 15.01 -4.43
N ASP A 174 4.42 15.17 -4.16
CA ASP A 174 3.87 15.18 -2.79
C ASP A 174 3.91 13.80 -2.13
N ALA A 175 4.05 12.71 -2.91
CA ALA A 175 4.32 11.37 -2.40
C ALA A 175 5.79 11.20 -1.94
N GLY A 176 6.55 12.29 -1.90
CA GLY A 176 7.85 12.37 -1.26
C GLY A 176 8.87 11.41 -1.87
N LYS A 177 9.76 10.86 -1.04
CA LYS A 177 10.78 9.91 -1.48
C LYS A 177 10.21 8.51 -1.40
N VAL A 178 10.10 7.82 -2.53
CA VAL A 178 9.61 6.43 -2.57
C VAL A 178 10.73 5.50 -3.04
N ASN A 179 10.86 4.36 -2.37
CA ASN A 179 11.71 3.27 -2.78
C ASN A 179 10.99 1.93 -2.61
N LEU A 180 11.30 0.97 -3.49
CA LEU A 180 10.76 -0.37 -3.41
C LEU A 180 11.85 -1.37 -3.81
N TYR A 181 11.90 -2.50 -3.12
CA TYR A 181 12.66 -3.66 -3.57
C TYR A 181 11.92 -4.94 -3.23
N GLY A 182 12.17 -5.99 -4.01
CA GLY A 182 11.60 -7.30 -3.74
C GLY A 182 12.36 -8.39 -4.46
N PHE A 183 12.24 -9.60 -3.92
CA PHE A 183 12.84 -10.82 -4.45
C PHE A 183 11.79 -11.91 -4.55
N GLY A 184 11.85 -12.67 -5.63
CA GLY A 184 10.96 -13.78 -5.91
C GLY A 184 11.73 -15.02 -6.33
N LEU A 185 11.14 -16.17 -6.03
CA LEU A 185 11.61 -17.46 -6.44
C LEU A 185 10.43 -18.25 -7.02
N THR A 186 10.64 -18.83 -8.20
CA THR A 186 9.68 -19.71 -8.85
C THR A 186 10.33 -21.05 -9.12
N HIS A 187 9.67 -22.14 -8.75
CA HIS A 187 10.12 -23.49 -9.07
C HIS A 187 9.08 -24.19 -9.95
N SER A 188 9.50 -24.67 -11.11
CA SER A 188 8.67 -25.51 -11.97
C SER A 188 8.70 -26.94 -11.45
N PHE A 189 7.52 -27.51 -11.21
CA PHE A 189 7.37 -28.90 -10.80
C PHE A 189 6.64 -29.76 -11.84
N LYS A 190 6.48 -29.25 -13.07
CA LYS A 190 5.89 -29.97 -14.20
C LYS A 190 6.49 -31.36 -14.39
N GLU A 191 7.80 -31.49 -14.24
CA GLU A 191 8.58 -32.70 -14.47
C GLU A 191 8.28 -33.82 -13.48
N TYR A 192 7.78 -33.47 -12.29
CA TYR A 192 7.40 -34.41 -11.24
C TYR A 192 5.96 -34.93 -11.40
N LEU A 193 5.16 -34.32 -12.28
CA LEU A 193 3.76 -34.71 -12.52
C LEU A 193 3.64 -35.58 -13.77
N PRO A 194 3.38 -36.90 -13.66
CA PRO A 194 3.38 -37.84 -14.78
C PRO A 194 2.42 -37.46 -15.92
N LEU A 195 1.28 -36.85 -15.56
CA LEU A 195 0.29 -36.38 -16.52
C LEU A 195 0.82 -35.18 -17.32
N LEU A 196 1.37 -34.17 -16.65
CA LEU A 196 1.82 -32.93 -17.29
C LEU A 196 3.15 -33.10 -18.04
N LYS A 197 4.00 -34.03 -17.60
CA LYS A 197 5.29 -34.35 -18.23
C LYS A 197 5.15 -34.70 -19.72
N ARG A 198 4.03 -35.31 -20.13
CA ARG A 198 3.78 -35.74 -21.51
C ARG A 198 3.25 -34.64 -22.41
N PHE A 199 2.73 -33.55 -21.85
CA PHE A 199 2.15 -32.46 -22.62
C PHE A 199 3.08 -31.24 -22.60
N PRO A 200 3.80 -30.96 -23.70
CA PRO A 200 4.85 -29.93 -23.72
C PRO A 200 4.30 -28.52 -23.46
N ILE A 201 3.03 -28.27 -23.76
CA ILE A 201 2.36 -26.97 -23.61
C ILE A 201 1.87 -26.69 -22.18
N TRP A 202 1.73 -27.70 -21.32
CA TRP A 202 1.24 -27.50 -19.95
C TRP A 202 2.38 -27.15 -19.01
N HIS A 203 2.13 -26.25 -18.07
CA HIS A 203 3.11 -25.80 -17.09
C HIS A 203 2.48 -25.78 -15.70
N ALA A 204 3.30 -26.09 -14.70
CA ALA A 204 2.92 -26.00 -13.30
C ALA A 204 4.13 -25.55 -12.48
N SER A 205 3.95 -24.52 -11.66
CA SER A 205 5.01 -23.94 -10.86
C SER A 205 4.48 -23.39 -9.54
N ILE A 206 5.37 -23.26 -8.57
CA ILE A 206 5.10 -22.60 -7.30
C ILE A 206 6.02 -21.38 -7.22
N MET A 207 5.43 -20.25 -6.85
CA MET A 207 6.12 -18.97 -6.73
C MET A 207 6.02 -18.50 -5.27
N ALA A 208 7.09 -17.90 -4.78
CA ALA A 208 7.10 -17.14 -3.53
C ALA A 208 7.83 -15.81 -3.76
N GLY A 209 7.29 -14.71 -3.24
CA GLY A 209 7.84 -13.38 -3.41
C GLY A 209 7.70 -12.55 -2.15
N TYR A 210 8.72 -11.74 -1.88
CA TYR A 210 8.74 -10.77 -0.80
C TYR A 210 9.03 -9.38 -1.36
N THR A 211 8.38 -8.35 -0.85
CA THR A 211 8.62 -6.96 -1.25
C THR A 211 8.48 -6.03 -0.07
N ARG A 212 9.36 -5.04 -0.05
CA ARG A 212 9.31 -3.93 0.87
C ARG A 212 9.19 -2.63 0.09
N LEU A 213 8.29 -1.78 0.54
CA LEU A 213 8.16 -0.40 0.12
C LEU A 213 8.47 0.51 1.31
N GLY A 214 9.22 1.57 1.03
CA GLY A 214 9.39 2.70 1.93
C GLY A 214 8.96 3.97 1.21
N ALA A 215 8.24 4.83 1.92
CA ALA A 215 7.96 6.19 1.48
C ALA A 215 8.17 7.17 2.65
N ASP A 216 8.76 8.32 2.35
CA ASP A 216 8.94 9.42 3.29
C ASP A 216 8.26 10.67 2.70
N LEU A 217 7.20 11.09 3.39
CA LEU A 217 6.35 12.22 3.02
C LEU A 217 6.65 13.42 3.94
N GLY A 218 7.04 14.56 3.40
CA GLY A 218 7.19 15.77 4.22
C GLY A 218 5.86 16.19 4.85
N VAL A 219 5.86 16.67 6.09
CA VAL A 219 4.65 17.14 6.78
C VAL A 219 4.74 18.67 6.95
N ASP A 220 3.62 19.37 6.82
CA ASP A 220 3.55 20.81 7.10
C ASP A 220 3.93 21.09 8.55
N SER A 221 4.62 22.20 8.82
CA SER A 221 5.13 22.50 10.16
C SER A 221 4.00 22.55 11.19
N TYR A 222 3.93 21.52 12.04
CA TYR A 222 2.99 21.41 13.14
C TYR A 222 3.65 21.93 14.43
N SER A 223 2.96 22.83 15.13
CA SER A 223 3.36 23.39 16.44
C SER A 223 4.80 23.93 16.50
N GLY A 224 5.34 24.46 15.40
CA GLY A 224 6.70 25.00 15.34
C GLY A 224 7.81 23.95 15.45
N GLY A 225 7.47 22.67 15.26
CA GLY A 225 8.39 21.56 15.26
C GLY A 225 9.30 21.52 14.03
N SER A 226 10.27 20.59 14.03
CA SER A 226 11.30 20.51 12.98
C SER A 226 11.54 19.09 12.49
N GLY A 227 11.87 18.96 11.20
CA GLY A 227 12.16 17.67 10.56
C GLY A 227 10.98 16.72 10.51
N GLN A 228 9.76 17.23 10.36
CA GLN A 228 8.53 16.45 10.39
C GLN A 228 8.29 15.72 9.07
N SER A 229 8.07 14.42 9.16
CA SER A 229 7.66 13.58 8.03
C SER A 229 6.69 12.49 8.46
N LEU A 230 5.91 12.00 7.50
CA LEU A 230 5.10 10.79 7.59
C LEU A 230 5.85 9.68 6.83
N GLU A 231 6.43 8.76 7.60
CA GLU A 231 7.09 7.56 7.09
C GLU A 231 6.06 6.45 6.90
N ILE A 232 6.03 5.86 5.71
CA ILE A 232 5.18 4.74 5.35
C ILE A 232 6.08 3.57 5.02
N THR A 233 5.95 2.47 5.78
CA THR A 233 6.62 1.21 5.49
C THR A 233 5.57 0.15 5.17
N ALA A 234 5.74 -0.58 4.08
CA ALA A 234 4.86 -1.69 3.76
C ALA A 234 5.64 -2.92 3.30
N ASP A 235 5.27 -4.06 3.87
CA ASP A 235 5.85 -5.38 3.57
C ASP A 235 4.77 -6.26 2.94
N GLY A 236 5.13 -6.99 1.89
CA GLY A 236 4.26 -7.94 1.21
C GLY A 236 4.97 -9.27 1.02
N PHE A 237 4.33 -10.36 1.42
CA PHE A 237 4.74 -11.72 1.11
C PHE A 237 3.62 -12.42 0.34
N THR A 238 3.95 -13.06 -0.78
CA THR A 238 2.99 -13.84 -1.57
C THR A 238 3.57 -15.20 -1.89
N SER A 239 2.72 -16.23 -1.90
CA SER A 239 3.03 -17.53 -2.48
C SER A 239 1.88 -18.01 -3.34
N ARG A 240 2.17 -18.53 -4.53
CA ARG A 240 1.18 -18.90 -5.54
C ARG A 240 1.53 -20.24 -6.17
N LEU A 241 0.55 -21.11 -6.24
CA LEU A 241 0.54 -22.27 -7.11
C LEU A 241 -0.02 -21.84 -8.46
N LEU A 242 0.72 -22.08 -9.53
CA LEU A 242 0.40 -21.66 -10.89
C LEU A 242 0.25 -22.88 -11.79
N VAL A 243 -0.78 -22.86 -12.65
CA VAL A 243 -0.94 -23.82 -13.74
C VAL A 243 -1.35 -23.08 -15.00
N GLY A 244 -0.88 -23.53 -16.15
CA GLY A 244 -1.18 -22.85 -17.40
C GLY A 244 -0.77 -23.62 -18.64
N ILE A 245 -1.20 -23.10 -19.78
CA ILE A 245 -0.88 -23.58 -21.12
C ILE A 245 -0.13 -22.48 -21.84
N LYS A 246 1.06 -22.80 -22.35
CA LYS A 246 1.90 -21.88 -23.13
C LYS A 246 2.16 -22.44 -24.51
N VAL A 247 1.80 -21.65 -25.51
CA VAL A 247 2.11 -21.85 -26.93
C VAL A 247 2.80 -20.58 -27.47
N PRO A 248 3.46 -20.60 -28.65
CA PRO A 248 4.33 -19.49 -29.08
C PRO A 248 3.70 -18.09 -29.09
N VAL A 249 2.38 -17.96 -29.27
CA VAL A 249 1.67 -16.68 -29.37
C VAL A 249 0.70 -16.44 -28.20
N LEU A 250 0.47 -17.45 -27.36
CA LEU A 250 -0.56 -17.40 -26.32
C LEU A 250 -0.09 -18.11 -25.04
N ASP A 251 -0.21 -17.42 -23.91
CA ASP A 251 0.05 -17.94 -22.57
C ASP A 251 -1.19 -17.73 -21.72
N VAL A 252 -1.90 -18.83 -21.39
CA VAL A 252 -3.08 -18.81 -20.55
C VAL A 252 -2.74 -19.51 -19.25
N TYR A 253 -2.82 -18.80 -18.14
CA TYR A 253 -2.48 -19.31 -16.83
C TYR A 253 -3.50 -18.88 -15.79
N THR A 254 -3.56 -19.65 -14.71
CA THR A 254 -4.30 -19.32 -13.51
C THR A 254 -3.47 -19.70 -12.30
N GLY A 255 -3.81 -19.13 -11.14
CA GLY A 255 -3.09 -19.41 -9.92
C GLY A 255 -3.95 -19.16 -8.69
N ILE A 256 -3.65 -19.94 -7.66
CA ILE A 256 -4.22 -19.79 -6.32
C ILE A 256 -3.09 -19.67 -5.32
N GLY A 257 -3.34 -19.04 -4.18
CA GLY A 257 -2.36 -19.05 -3.12
C GLY A 257 -2.67 -18.04 -2.02
N TYR A 258 -1.62 -17.71 -1.30
CA TYR A 258 -1.68 -16.92 -0.09
C TYR A 258 -0.89 -15.62 -0.25
N GLY A 259 -1.38 -14.55 0.37
CA GLY A 259 -0.67 -13.29 0.47
C GLY A 259 -0.87 -12.71 1.86
N SER A 260 0.20 -12.22 2.46
CA SER A 260 0.18 -11.46 3.70
C SER A 260 0.87 -10.12 3.49
N SER A 261 0.44 -9.12 4.24
CA SER A 261 1.06 -7.81 4.19
C SER A 261 0.94 -7.09 5.53
N SER A 262 1.95 -6.28 5.84
CA SER A 262 1.91 -5.31 6.94
C SER A 262 2.11 -3.91 6.36
N SER A 263 1.53 -2.91 7.00
CA SER A 263 1.73 -1.51 6.63
C SER A 263 1.72 -0.67 7.90
N ASP A 264 2.79 0.10 8.07
CA ASP A 264 3.05 0.94 9.22
C ASP A 264 3.17 2.39 8.78
N PHE A 265 2.57 3.29 9.55
CA PHE A 265 2.53 4.72 9.31
C PHE A 265 3.05 5.42 10.57
N ALA A 266 4.20 6.06 10.46
CA ALA A 266 4.86 6.72 11.58
C ALA A 266 5.07 8.20 11.28
N LEU A 267 4.72 9.06 12.24
CA LEU A 267 5.12 10.46 12.20
C LEU A 267 6.52 10.58 12.80
N LYS A 268 7.49 10.95 11.98
CA LYS A 268 8.88 11.20 12.39
C LYS A 268 9.13 12.68 12.57
N GLY A 269 10.05 13.03 13.47
CA GLY A 269 10.47 14.41 13.74
C GLY A 269 10.00 14.94 15.08
N ASP A 270 10.22 16.24 15.29
CA ASP A 270 9.81 16.95 16.51
C ASP A 270 8.44 17.61 16.29
N TYR A 271 7.46 17.30 17.14
CA TYR A 271 6.10 17.86 17.11
C TYR A 271 5.82 18.78 18.31
N GLY A 272 6.85 19.48 18.79
CA GLY A 272 6.73 20.54 19.77
C GLY A 272 6.33 20.00 21.14
N SER A 273 5.16 20.41 21.66
CA SER A 273 4.66 19.95 22.96
C SER A 273 4.36 18.45 23.01
N LEU A 274 4.14 17.83 21.84
CA LEU A 274 3.97 16.38 21.71
C LEU A 274 5.33 15.66 21.66
N GLY A 275 6.45 16.36 21.57
CA GLY A 275 7.79 15.76 21.55
C GLY A 275 8.09 15.00 20.27
N LYS A 276 9.03 14.05 20.36
CA LYS A 276 9.56 13.32 19.19
C LYS A 276 8.72 12.11 18.83
N ASP A 277 8.59 11.89 17.53
CA ASP A 277 7.94 10.74 16.89
C ASP A 277 6.60 10.36 17.57
N PRO A 278 5.58 11.23 17.51
CA PRO A 278 4.38 11.11 18.33
C PRO A 278 3.48 9.92 17.96
N ILE A 279 3.64 9.40 16.74
CA ILE A 279 3.01 8.18 16.24
C ILE A 279 4.15 7.31 15.70
N ALA A 280 4.39 6.16 16.33
CA ALA A 280 5.54 5.31 16.07
C ALA A 280 5.19 4.05 15.29
#